data_AF-A0AA91DK65-F1
#
_entry.id   AF-A0AA91DK65-F1
#
_cell.length_a   1.000
_cell.length_b   1.000
_cell.length_c   1.000
_cell.angle_alpha   90.00
_cell.angle_beta   90.00
_cell.angle_gamma   90.00
#
_symmetry.space_group_name_H-M   'P 1'
#
loop_
_entity.id
_entity.type
_entity.pdbx_description
1 polymer ?
#
loop_
_entity_poly.entity_id
_entity_poly.type
_entity_poly.pdbx_seq_one_letter_code
_entity_poly.pdbx_strand_id
1 'polypeptide(L)'
;MAQARPLRVSVQAWQPPRRIDAIDFWLRSRLLATVHALREALRPSARRWHCGSHALADAPVIAQHRTPLWSDGRADEFPLVAGKVQNLRVARRAFDAVEVPAGELLSFWRQLGRPAAWRGFVVGRELRGGCVVPTLAGGLCQLSNALATVAVRAGFELVERHGHTARIEQAGDADGDAIDATVFWNYVDLKLRARHAWRLEVELTDSKLVLRIRARFPPTAAAAPLVLRRANAVDAPSALPLARGCLSCDQAACFRHRPRIDIEPQGRTAVLVDGWTPEFARYLHAAHPRAERMQPVPLRLAFWRRPATGWQREAVAQGTQATQALWAVSLRRALWQRLWARQAGRRQASLIDGQRWLALAFAARLKPAHTQLVVEQSLLPHLQRIGALDGRRVTVLAGALPMAEIERRLDAAAHRWPGDETLRDFRADPALALAEAQALARAAAVVTPHAQAAARIERLAPRAEVVRLDWVLPQAKAIAGGHTDPPLVVFAASALARKGARELAAALQGWPCRLRVLGAPSSDARLWQGIAQVEHMNWRGDALAGASVVVLPAHIEHAPRAVLRAVAAGVPVVASTACGLSALPGVREVAPGDVESLRAALRAACSN
;
A
#
# COMPACT_ATOMS: atom_id res chain seq x y z
N MET A 1 13.65 -54.86 -49.34
CA MET A 1 14.18 -54.20 -48.13
C MET A 1 14.76 -52.84 -48.52
N ALA A 2 13.95 -51.78 -48.50
CA ALA A 2 14.43 -50.41 -48.60
C ALA A 2 14.33 -49.80 -47.20
N GLN A 3 15.47 -49.75 -46.49
CA GLN A 3 15.56 -49.14 -45.18
C GLN A 3 15.33 -47.63 -45.32
N ALA A 4 14.15 -47.17 -44.90
CA ALA A 4 13.89 -45.76 -44.68
C ALA A 4 14.85 -45.25 -43.60
N ARG A 5 15.74 -44.32 -43.98
CA ARG A 5 16.57 -43.58 -43.02
C ARG A 5 15.64 -42.86 -42.03
N PRO A 6 15.79 -43.05 -40.71
CA PRO A 6 15.08 -42.23 -39.75
C PRO A 6 15.61 -40.80 -39.87
N LEU A 7 14.76 -39.89 -40.33
CA LEU A 7 14.98 -38.44 -40.19
C LEU A 7 15.03 -38.15 -38.68
N ARG A 8 16.23 -38.15 -38.11
CA ARG A 8 16.49 -37.56 -36.80
C ARG A 8 16.10 -36.09 -36.90
N VAL A 9 14.94 -35.73 -36.36
CA VAL A 9 14.59 -34.34 -36.08
C VAL A 9 15.57 -33.88 -35.01
N SER A 10 16.64 -33.19 -35.43
CA SER A 10 17.53 -32.54 -34.48
C SER A 10 16.72 -31.47 -33.76
N VAL A 11 16.69 -31.51 -32.43
CA VAL A 11 16.39 -30.33 -31.62
C VAL A 11 17.32 -29.24 -32.15
N GLN A 12 16.76 -28.27 -32.87
CA GLN A 12 17.57 -27.27 -33.57
C GLN A 12 18.41 -26.57 -32.51
N ALA A 13 19.73 -26.82 -32.54
CA ALA A 13 20.64 -26.22 -31.58
C ALA A 13 20.46 -24.70 -31.65
N TRP A 14 20.26 -24.07 -30.48
CA TRP A 14 20.13 -22.62 -30.40
C TRP A 14 21.30 -21.96 -31.14
N GLN A 15 20.99 -21.14 -32.14
CA GLN A 15 22.00 -20.38 -32.89
C GLN A 15 21.99 -18.91 -32.45
N PRO A 16 23.16 -18.27 -32.33
CA PRO A 16 23.24 -16.85 -32.04
C PRO A 16 22.55 -16.04 -33.15
N PRO A 17 21.76 -15.01 -32.80
CA PRO A 17 21.04 -14.21 -33.79
C PRO A 17 22.03 -13.45 -34.68
N ARG A 18 21.75 -13.36 -35.98
CA ARG A 18 22.56 -12.58 -36.95
C ARG A 18 21.95 -11.19 -37.16
N ARG A 19 22.77 -10.24 -37.61
CA ARG A 19 22.30 -8.87 -37.93
C ARG A 19 21.26 -8.87 -39.05
N ILE A 20 21.44 -9.75 -40.04
CA ILE A 20 20.50 -9.93 -41.17
C ILE A 20 19.13 -10.38 -40.65
N ASP A 21 19.08 -11.32 -39.70
CA ASP A 21 17.81 -11.77 -39.09
C ASP A 21 17.10 -10.63 -38.35
N ALA A 22 17.84 -9.68 -37.76
CA ALA A 22 17.25 -8.50 -37.15
C ALA A 22 16.69 -7.51 -38.17
N ILE A 23 17.34 -7.33 -39.32
CA ILE A 23 16.86 -6.48 -40.41
C ILE A 23 15.59 -7.08 -41.03
N ASP A 24 15.60 -8.38 -41.35
CA ASP A 24 14.41 -9.09 -41.84
C ASP A 24 13.26 -9.02 -40.83
N PHE A 25 13.52 -9.28 -39.55
CA PHE A 25 12.52 -9.12 -38.49
C PHE A 25 11.97 -7.69 -38.44
N TRP A 26 12.81 -6.67 -38.58
CA TRP A 26 12.40 -5.27 -38.55
C TRP A 26 11.50 -4.92 -39.74
N LEU A 27 11.89 -5.32 -40.96
CA LEU A 27 11.09 -5.12 -42.18
C LEU A 27 9.74 -5.81 -42.08
N ARG A 28 9.71 -7.09 -41.71
CA ARG A 28 8.46 -7.85 -41.50
C ARG A 28 7.58 -7.20 -40.43
N SER A 29 8.17 -6.78 -39.32
CA SER A 29 7.43 -6.10 -38.25
C SER A 29 6.79 -4.80 -38.72
N ARG A 30 7.47 -4.01 -39.57
CA ARG A 30 6.91 -2.78 -40.15
C ARG A 30 5.76 -3.08 -41.10
N LEU A 31 5.93 -4.05 -41.99
CA LEU A 31 4.87 -4.49 -42.91
C LEU A 31 3.64 -4.97 -42.14
N LEU A 32 3.81 -5.86 -41.17
CA LEU A 32 2.72 -6.39 -40.35
C LEU A 32 2.03 -5.30 -39.53
N ALA A 33 2.78 -4.33 -38.99
CA ALA A 33 2.22 -3.18 -38.29
C ALA A 33 1.37 -2.30 -39.22
N THR A 34 1.81 -2.05 -40.45
CA THR A 34 1.05 -1.26 -41.43
C THR A 34 -0.20 -2.01 -41.87
N VAL A 35 -0.11 -3.30 -42.17
CA VAL A 35 -1.26 -4.14 -42.54
C VAL A 35 -2.27 -4.21 -41.40
N HIS A 36 -1.80 -4.36 -40.15
CA HIS A 36 -2.67 -4.37 -38.97
C HIS A 36 -3.35 -3.02 -38.77
N ALA A 37 -2.62 -1.90 -38.91
CA ALA A 37 -3.19 -0.56 -38.82
C ALA A 37 -4.28 -0.33 -39.87
N LEU A 38 -4.06 -0.80 -41.11
CA LEU A 38 -5.06 -0.74 -42.17
C LEU A 38 -6.29 -1.59 -41.84
N ARG A 39 -6.10 -2.82 -41.33
CA ARG A 39 -7.20 -3.70 -40.91
C ARG A 39 -8.04 -3.08 -39.79
N GLU A 40 -7.41 -2.50 -38.76
CA GLU A 40 -8.12 -1.82 -37.67
C GLU A 40 -8.80 -0.53 -38.12
N ALA A 41 -8.27 0.17 -39.13
CA ALA A 41 -8.93 1.33 -39.72
C ALA A 41 -10.19 0.94 -40.51
N LEU A 42 -10.12 -0.18 -41.26
CA LEU A 42 -11.22 -0.69 -42.07
C LEU A 42 -12.28 -1.44 -41.25
N ARG A 43 -11.88 -2.07 -40.14
CA ARG A 43 -12.74 -2.83 -39.22
C ARG A 43 -12.33 -2.52 -37.78
N PRO A 44 -12.75 -1.37 -37.20
CA PRO A 44 -12.44 -1.03 -35.82
C PRO A 44 -13.07 -2.08 -34.91
N SER A 45 -12.25 -3.03 -34.44
CA SER A 45 -12.77 -4.26 -33.83
C SER A 45 -12.85 -4.16 -32.30
N ALA A 46 -12.18 -3.19 -31.68
CA ALA A 46 -12.17 -3.03 -30.23
C ALA A 46 -12.15 -1.56 -29.80
N ARG A 47 -12.91 -1.24 -28.76
CA ARG A 47 -12.80 0.02 -28.00
C ARG A 47 -12.02 -0.21 -26.71
N ARG A 48 -11.57 0.88 -26.09
CA ARG A 48 -11.01 0.84 -24.75
C ARG A 48 -12.15 0.83 -23.75
N TRP A 49 -12.09 -0.09 -22.79
CA TRP A 49 -13.05 -0.19 -21.71
C TRP A 49 -12.54 0.59 -20.51
N HIS A 50 -13.42 1.34 -19.86
CA HIS A 50 -13.07 2.06 -18.64
C HIS A 50 -13.47 1.22 -17.42
N CYS A 51 -12.95 1.58 -16.24
CA CYS A 51 -13.44 1.03 -14.97
C CYS A 51 -14.97 1.23 -14.94
N GLY A 52 -15.72 0.12 -14.88
CA GLY A 52 -17.17 0.14 -15.03
C GLY A 52 -17.89 0.77 -13.83
N SER A 53 -19.22 0.84 -13.89
CA SER A 53 -20.09 1.31 -12.80
C SER A 53 -20.08 0.40 -11.55
N HIS A 54 -19.15 -0.56 -11.49
CA HIS A 54 -19.07 -1.61 -10.48
C HIS A 54 -20.31 -2.53 -10.45
N ALA A 55 -21.07 -2.60 -11.54
CA ALA A 55 -22.30 -3.40 -11.63
C ALA A 55 -22.07 -4.90 -11.45
N LEU A 56 -20.84 -5.36 -11.71
CA LEU A 56 -20.41 -6.75 -11.56
C LEU A 56 -19.38 -6.93 -10.44
N ALA A 57 -19.15 -5.92 -9.57
CA ALA A 57 -18.22 -6.04 -8.45
C ALA A 57 -18.65 -7.14 -7.46
N ASP A 58 -19.96 -7.28 -7.23
CA ASP A 58 -20.53 -8.30 -6.32
C ASP A 58 -20.88 -9.62 -7.02
N ALA A 59 -20.67 -9.72 -8.34
CA ALA A 59 -20.91 -10.96 -9.07
C ALA A 59 -19.92 -12.06 -8.64
N PRO A 60 -20.31 -13.35 -8.66
CA PRO A 60 -19.40 -14.43 -8.25
C PRO A 60 -18.18 -14.53 -9.17
N VAL A 61 -17.06 -14.98 -8.62
CA VAL A 61 -15.84 -15.29 -9.38
C VAL A 61 -16.07 -16.61 -10.10
N ILE A 62 -16.14 -16.58 -11.44
CA ILE A 62 -16.36 -17.77 -12.27
C ILE A 62 -15.06 -18.44 -12.72
N ALA A 63 -13.95 -17.70 -12.74
CA ALA A 63 -12.64 -18.24 -13.05
C ALA A 63 -11.53 -17.43 -12.36
N GLN A 64 -10.44 -18.11 -11.99
CA GLN A 64 -9.27 -17.49 -11.40
C GLN A 64 -8.00 -18.19 -11.91
N HIS A 65 -6.94 -17.40 -12.09
CA HIS A 65 -5.60 -17.92 -12.37
C HIS A 65 -4.55 -17.15 -11.56
N ARG A 66 -3.48 -17.85 -11.15
CA ARG A 66 -2.42 -17.29 -10.30
C ARG A 66 -1.07 -17.71 -10.87
N THR A 67 -0.19 -16.75 -11.13
CA THR A 67 1.18 -17.01 -11.58
C THR A 67 2.19 -16.36 -10.65
N PRO A 68 3.35 -16.99 -10.37
CA PRO A 68 4.41 -16.35 -9.58
C PRO A 68 4.93 -15.05 -10.21
N LEU A 69 5.16 -14.01 -9.42
CA LEU A 69 5.71 -12.72 -9.89
C LEU A 69 7.23 -12.73 -10.00
N TRP A 70 7.91 -13.39 -9.06
CA TRP A 70 9.35 -13.22 -8.83
C TRP A 70 10.20 -14.47 -9.09
N SER A 71 9.60 -15.65 -9.17
CA SER A 71 10.32 -16.94 -9.13
C SER A 71 10.68 -17.54 -10.49
N ASP A 72 10.49 -16.80 -11.58
CA ASP A 72 10.58 -17.30 -12.95
C ASP A 72 11.88 -16.84 -13.65
N GLY A 73 12.96 -16.61 -12.91
CA GLY A 73 14.24 -16.12 -13.44
C GLY A 73 15.42 -16.41 -12.51
N ARG A 74 16.64 -16.21 -13.04
CA ARG A 74 17.88 -16.34 -12.27
C ARG A 74 18.11 -15.12 -11.36
N ALA A 75 18.87 -15.29 -10.28
CA ALA A 75 19.18 -14.18 -9.37
C ALA A 75 19.92 -13.02 -10.07
N ASP A 76 20.75 -13.33 -11.06
CA ASP A 76 21.45 -12.34 -11.87
C ASP A 76 20.55 -11.63 -12.91
N GLU A 77 19.33 -12.12 -13.14
CA GLU A 77 18.30 -11.43 -13.93
C GLU A 77 17.37 -10.55 -13.10
N PHE A 78 17.58 -10.46 -11.78
CA PHE A 78 16.69 -9.76 -10.86
C PHE A 78 16.29 -8.34 -11.34
N PRO A 79 17.20 -7.48 -11.87
CA PRO A 79 16.81 -6.16 -12.37
C PRO A 79 15.73 -6.22 -13.48
N LEU A 80 15.79 -7.22 -14.37
CA LEU A 80 14.83 -7.38 -15.46
C LEU A 80 13.51 -8.01 -14.97
N VAL A 81 13.56 -8.88 -13.96
CA VAL A 81 12.38 -9.41 -13.27
C VAL A 81 11.67 -8.29 -12.51
N ALA A 82 12.40 -7.46 -11.78
CA ALA A 82 11.88 -6.27 -11.12
C ALA A 82 11.25 -5.29 -12.11
N GLY A 83 11.92 -5.09 -13.26
CA GLY A 83 11.39 -4.31 -14.39
C GLY A 83 10.07 -4.88 -14.93
N LYS A 84 9.98 -6.20 -15.14
CA LYS A 84 8.73 -6.90 -15.50
C LYS A 84 7.62 -6.60 -14.49
N VAL A 85 7.88 -6.76 -13.19
CA VAL A 85 6.86 -6.51 -12.15
C VAL A 85 6.41 -5.04 -12.16
N GLN A 86 7.31 -4.09 -12.38
CA GLN A 86 6.96 -2.68 -12.59
C GLN A 86 6.07 -2.48 -13.82
N ASN A 87 6.38 -3.13 -14.94
CA ASN A 87 5.56 -3.06 -16.15
C ASN A 87 4.16 -3.65 -15.95
N LEU A 88 4.05 -4.77 -15.22
CA LEU A 88 2.77 -5.36 -14.83
C LEU A 88 1.97 -4.43 -13.91
N ARG A 89 2.63 -3.77 -12.95
CA ARG A 89 2.01 -2.75 -12.08
C ARG A 89 1.44 -1.58 -12.87
N VAL A 90 2.17 -1.10 -13.88
CA VAL A 90 1.71 -0.04 -14.78
C VAL A 90 0.54 -0.52 -15.65
N ALA A 91 0.65 -1.73 -16.20
CA ALA A 91 -0.40 -2.31 -17.05
C ALA A 91 -1.69 -2.60 -16.29
N ARG A 92 -1.61 -3.00 -15.01
CA ARG A 92 -2.76 -3.27 -14.13
C ARG A 92 -3.80 -2.14 -14.17
N ARG A 93 -3.35 -0.88 -14.19
CA ARG A 93 -4.22 0.31 -14.25
C ARG A 93 -5.16 0.34 -15.46
N ALA A 94 -4.81 -0.38 -16.53
CA ALA A 94 -5.63 -0.48 -17.72
C ALA A 94 -6.56 -1.70 -17.69
N PHE A 95 -6.30 -2.74 -16.90
CA PHE A 95 -7.03 -4.00 -16.96
C PHE A 95 -7.86 -4.31 -15.70
N ASP A 96 -7.49 -3.77 -14.55
CA ASP A 96 -8.22 -4.00 -13.31
C ASP A 96 -9.57 -3.28 -13.29
N ALA A 97 -10.56 -3.93 -12.69
CA ALA A 97 -11.94 -3.44 -12.56
C ALA A 97 -12.63 -3.08 -13.90
N VAL A 98 -12.15 -3.63 -15.02
CA VAL A 98 -12.74 -3.43 -16.34
C VAL A 98 -13.98 -4.31 -16.48
N GLU A 99 -15.09 -3.73 -16.91
CA GLU A 99 -16.33 -4.45 -17.22
C GLU A 99 -16.56 -4.42 -18.73
N VAL A 100 -16.76 -5.61 -19.32
CA VAL A 100 -16.98 -5.79 -20.75
C VAL A 100 -18.39 -6.37 -20.95
N PRO A 101 -19.25 -5.72 -21.76
CA PRO A 101 -20.58 -6.21 -22.06
C PRO A 101 -20.58 -7.54 -22.82
N ALA A 102 -21.74 -8.18 -22.85
CA ALA A 102 -21.96 -9.40 -23.63
C ALA A 102 -21.68 -9.17 -25.13
N GLY A 103 -21.00 -10.12 -25.78
CA GLY A 103 -20.68 -10.10 -27.22
C GLY A 103 -19.54 -9.18 -27.63
N GLU A 104 -19.08 -8.32 -26.72
CA GLU A 104 -18.06 -7.31 -26.99
C GLU A 104 -16.63 -7.84 -26.88
N LEU A 105 -15.69 -7.14 -27.54
CA LEU A 105 -14.29 -7.53 -27.63
C LEU A 105 -13.41 -6.79 -26.62
N LEU A 106 -12.60 -7.53 -25.87
CA LEU A 106 -11.42 -7.00 -25.18
C LEU A 106 -10.17 -7.27 -26.02
N SER A 107 -9.53 -6.22 -26.52
CA SER A 107 -8.20 -6.28 -27.15
C SER A 107 -7.13 -5.83 -26.14
N PHE A 108 -6.07 -6.62 -25.99
CA PHE A 108 -4.98 -6.32 -25.06
C PHE A 108 -4.32 -4.97 -25.38
N TRP A 109 -3.90 -4.76 -26.63
CA TRP A 109 -3.21 -3.53 -27.02
C TRP A 109 -4.13 -2.33 -27.14
N ARG A 110 -5.40 -2.51 -27.51
CA ARG A 110 -6.38 -1.41 -27.48
C ARG A 110 -6.64 -0.95 -26.05
N GLN A 111 -6.72 -1.90 -25.11
CA GLN A 111 -6.94 -1.60 -23.70
C GLN A 111 -5.74 -0.90 -23.07
N LEU A 112 -4.53 -1.44 -23.30
CA LEU A 112 -3.30 -0.94 -22.71
C LEU A 112 -2.78 0.33 -23.40
N GLY A 113 -2.93 0.44 -24.72
CA GLY A 113 -2.32 1.47 -25.56
C GLY A 113 -0.79 1.37 -25.66
N ARG A 114 -0.16 2.29 -26.39
CA ARG A 114 1.29 2.29 -26.66
C ARG A 114 2.11 2.32 -25.37
N PRO A 115 2.94 1.30 -25.07
CA PRO A 115 3.87 1.37 -23.94
C PRO A 115 4.92 2.47 -24.17
N ALA A 116 5.21 3.24 -23.12
CA ALA A 116 6.19 4.32 -23.18
C ALA A 116 6.78 4.64 -21.80
N ALA A 117 8.03 5.10 -21.76
CA ALA A 117 8.72 5.43 -20.52
C ALA A 117 8.00 6.51 -19.69
N TRP A 118 7.44 7.54 -20.34
CA TRP A 118 6.66 8.59 -19.66
C TRP A 118 5.36 8.08 -19.02
N ARG A 119 4.86 6.90 -19.43
CA ARG A 119 3.73 6.22 -18.78
C ARG A 119 4.15 5.38 -17.57
N GLY A 120 5.45 5.32 -17.26
CA GLY A 120 6.04 4.58 -16.14
C GLY A 120 6.56 3.18 -16.49
N PHE A 121 6.51 2.77 -17.77
CA PHE A 121 7.13 1.52 -18.21
C PHE A 121 8.65 1.61 -18.15
N VAL A 122 9.29 0.51 -17.78
CA VAL A 122 10.74 0.39 -17.62
C VAL A 122 11.28 -0.77 -18.44
N VAL A 123 12.60 -0.88 -18.53
CA VAL A 123 13.25 -2.04 -19.13
C VAL A 123 12.95 -3.26 -18.26
N GLY A 124 12.36 -4.28 -18.87
CA GLY A 124 12.18 -5.61 -18.30
C GLY A 124 12.65 -6.66 -19.30
N ARG A 125 12.54 -7.93 -18.95
CA ARG A 125 12.88 -9.01 -19.89
C ARG A 125 11.79 -9.25 -20.93
N GLU A 126 12.16 -9.52 -22.16
CA GLU A 126 11.27 -9.90 -23.25
C GLU A 126 11.85 -11.11 -23.99
N LEU A 127 10.98 -12.05 -24.37
CA LEU A 127 11.35 -13.12 -25.27
C LEU A 127 11.24 -12.63 -26.71
N ARG A 128 12.37 -12.54 -27.43
CA ARG A 128 12.40 -12.07 -28.81
C ARG A 128 13.31 -12.92 -29.69
N GLY A 129 12.70 -13.64 -30.63
CA GLY A 129 13.42 -14.50 -31.58
C GLY A 129 14.28 -15.56 -30.88
N GLY A 130 13.70 -16.28 -29.91
CA GLY A 130 14.39 -17.35 -29.18
C GLY A 130 15.42 -16.91 -28.15
N CYS A 131 15.50 -15.61 -27.83
CA CYS A 131 16.42 -15.08 -26.81
C CYS A 131 15.66 -14.22 -25.80
N VAL A 132 16.12 -14.21 -24.54
CA VAL A 132 15.64 -13.28 -23.51
C VAL A 132 16.49 -12.00 -23.58
N VAL A 133 15.86 -10.87 -23.86
CA VAL A 133 16.53 -9.57 -24.08
C VAL A 133 15.91 -8.46 -23.25
N PRO A 134 16.70 -7.47 -22.78
CA PRO A 134 16.18 -6.31 -22.07
C PRO A 134 15.43 -5.37 -23.05
N THR A 135 14.13 -5.16 -22.81
CA THR A 135 13.29 -4.28 -23.63
C THR A 135 12.35 -3.44 -22.77
N LEU A 136 12.07 -2.21 -23.22
CA LEU A 136 11.05 -1.35 -22.61
C LEU A 136 9.70 -2.06 -22.61
N ALA A 137 9.00 -2.04 -21.46
CA ALA A 137 7.75 -2.77 -21.27
C ALA A 137 7.87 -4.30 -21.41
N GLY A 138 9.08 -4.85 -21.26
CA GLY A 138 9.31 -6.29 -21.23
C GLY A 138 8.52 -6.97 -20.10
N GLY A 139 8.04 -8.19 -20.39
CA GLY A 139 7.41 -9.08 -19.43
C GLY A 139 5.87 -8.99 -19.37
N LEU A 140 5.25 -8.19 -20.24
CA LEU A 140 3.80 -8.13 -20.40
C LEU A 140 3.18 -9.44 -20.91
N CYS A 141 3.97 -10.33 -21.52
CA CYS A 141 3.52 -11.66 -21.92
C CYS A 141 2.99 -12.50 -20.75
N GLN A 142 3.46 -12.25 -19.52
CA GLN A 142 2.92 -12.90 -18.33
C GLN A 142 1.45 -12.53 -18.11
N LEU A 143 1.08 -11.27 -18.35
CA LEU A 143 -0.31 -10.82 -18.23
C LEU A 143 -1.19 -11.41 -19.34
N SER A 144 -0.70 -11.48 -20.58
CA SER A 144 -1.46 -12.07 -21.69
C SER A 144 -1.65 -13.58 -21.51
N ASN A 145 -0.62 -14.32 -21.08
CA ASN A 145 -0.73 -15.74 -20.71
C ASN A 145 -1.81 -15.95 -19.64
N ALA A 146 -1.73 -15.18 -18.55
CA ALA A 146 -2.68 -15.30 -17.45
C ALA A 146 -4.11 -14.91 -17.88
N LEU A 147 -4.25 -13.90 -18.74
CA LEU A 147 -5.53 -13.44 -19.27
C LEU A 147 -6.16 -14.47 -20.21
N ALA A 148 -5.39 -15.08 -21.12
CA ALA A 148 -5.86 -16.15 -21.98
C ALA A 148 -6.27 -17.39 -21.16
N THR A 149 -5.48 -17.74 -20.14
CA THR A 149 -5.77 -18.89 -19.27
C THR A 149 -7.06 -18.70 -18.49
N VAL A 150 -7.24 -17.56 -17.82
CA VAL A 150 -8.47 -17.31 -17.04
C VAL A 150 -9.69 -17.17 -17.95
N ALA A 151 -9.53 -16.64 -19.17
CA ALA A 151 -10.59 -16.55 -20.16
C ALA A 151 -11.07 -17.93 -20.65
N VAL A 152 -10.13 -18.84 -20.97
CA VAL A 152 -10.49 -20.21 -21.36
C VAL A 152 -11.17 -20.96 -20.21
N ARG A 153 -10.65 -20.82 -18.97
CA ARG A 153 -11.30 -21.36 -17.75
C ARG A 153 -12.72 -20.80 -17.55
N ALA A 154 -12.98 -19.57 -18.01
CA ALA A 154 -14.30 -18.94 -17.99
C ALA A 154 -15.18 -19.27 -19.21
N GLY A 155 -14.71 -20.11 -20.15
CA GLY A 155 -15.46 -20.48 -21.36
C GLY A 155 -15.50 -19.39 -22.45
N PHE A 156 -14.54 -18.46 -22.45
CA PHE A 156 -14.50 -17.36 -23.41
C PHE A 156 -13.89 -17.79 -24.76
N GLU A 157 -14.26 -17.07 -25.81
CA GLU A 157 -13.68 -17.21 -27.14
C GLU A 157 -12.36 -16.42 -27.24
N LEU A 158 -11.28 -17.09 -27.68
CA LEU A 158 -10.02 -16.46 -28.04
C LEU A 158 -10.04 -16.06 -29.52
N VAL A 159 -10.51 -14.84 -29.81
CA VAL A 159 -10.70 -14.32 -31.18
C VAL A 159 -9.38 -14.09 -31.90
N GLU A 160 -8.34 -13.71 -31.15
CA GLU A 160 -6.97 -13.63 -31.64
C GLU A 160 -6.02 -14.14 -30.55
N ARG A 161 -5.15 -15.09 -30.90
CA ARG A 161 -4.13 -15.63 -30.01
C ARG A 161 -2.89 -15.99 -30.81
N HIS A 162 -1.71 -15.62 -30.32
CA HIS A 162 -0.43 -16.04 -30.87
C HIS A 162 0.38 -16.76 -29.80
N GLY A 163 1.08 -17.83 -30.17
CA GLY A 163 1.97 -18.55 -29.25
C GLY A 163 3.40 -18.00 -29.26
N HIS A 164 4.13 -18.23 -28.16
CA HIS A 164 5.56 -17.96 -28.14
C HIS A 164 6.30 -18.95 -29.05
N THR A 165 7.41 -18.51 -29.63
CA THR A 165 8.26 -19.34 -30.49
C THR A 165 9.33 -20.11 -29.72
N ALA A 166 9.46 -19.86 -28.42
CA ALA A 166 10.44 -20.48 -27.53
C ALA A 166 9.95 -20.43 -26.06
N ARG A 167 10.51 -21.27 -25.19
CA ARG A 167 10.26 -21.24 -23.74
C ARG A 167 11.43 -20.60 -23.01
N ILE A 168 11.16 -19.77 -22.00
CA ILE A 168 12.23 -19.22 -21.15
C ILE A 168 12.82 -20.34 -20.30
N GLU A 169 14.13 -20.43 -20.23
CA GLU A 169 14.88 -21.52 -19.57
C GLU A 169 14.54 -21.80 -18.10
N GLN A 170 14.00 -20.79 -17.38
CA GLN A 170 13.61 -20.87 -15.97
C GLN A 170 12.10 -20.67 -15.76
N ALA A 171 11.30 -20.64 -16.83
CA ALA A 171 9.86 -20.77 -16.65
C ALA A 171 9.62 -22.20 -16.19
N GLY A 172 9.21 -22.38 -14.93
CA GLY A 172 8.82 -23.69 -14.41
C GLY A 172 7.74 -24.32 -15.29
N ASP A 173 7.53 -25.63 -15.15
CA ASP A 173 6.48 -26.33 -15.90
C ASP A 173 5.17 -25.57 -15.73
N ALA A 174 4.62 -25.14 -16.86
CA ALA A 174 3.34 -24.45 -16.87
C ALA A 174 2.32 -25.37 -16.22
N ASP A 175 1.50 -24.83 -15.30
CA ASP A 175 0.29 -25.51 -14.81
C ASP A 175 -0.41 -26.14 -16.03
N GLY A 176 -0.77 -27.42 -15.99
CA GLY A 176 -0.99 -28.22 -17.20
C GLY A 176 -2.09 -27.70 -18.15
N ASP A 177 -2.90 -26.76 -17.68
CA ASP A 177 -3.97 -26.07 -18.41
C ASP A 177 -3.66 -24.61 -18.77
N ALA A 178 -2.44 -24.12 -18.51
CA ALA A 178 -2.04 -22.75 -18.81
C ALA A 178 -1.96 -22.52 -20.32
N ILE A 179 -2.57 -21.43 -20.77
CA ILE A 179 -2.68 -21.08 -22.17
C ILE A 179 -1.56 -20.11 -22.55
N ASP A 180 -0.73 -20.57 -23.48
CA ASP A 180 0.30 -19.75 -24.11
C ASP A 180 -0.30 -18.57 -24.90
N ALA A 181 0.11 -17.33 -24.64
CA ALA A 181 -0.36 -16.16 -25.37
C ALA A 181 0.71 -15.07 -25.32
N THR A 182 1.36 -14.83 -26.46
CA THR A 182 2.31 -13.72 -26.63
C THR A 182 1.62 -12.48 -27.19
N VAL A 183 2.17 -11.32 -26.86
CA VAL A 183 1.77 -10.02 -27.39
C VAL A 183 3.00 -9.24 -27.82
N PHE A 184 2.91 -8.54 -28.95
CA PHE A 184 3.97 -7.68 -29.47
C PHE A 184 3.36 -6.41 -30.05
N TRP A 185 3.75 -5.26 -29.48
CA TRP A 185 3.21 -3.98 -29.90
C TRP A 185 3.63 -3.67 -31.35
N ASN A 186 2.74 -3.39 -32.29
CA ASN A 186 1.28 -3.17 -32.18
C ASN A 186 0.46 -4.09 -33.09
N TYR A 187 0.96 -5.27 -33.43
CA TYR A 187 0.36 -6.14 -34.46
C TYR A 187 0.18 -7.61 -34.04
N VAL A 188 0.74 -8.02 -32.90
CA VAL A 188 0.47 -9.33 -32.28
C VAL A 188 -0.35 -9.07 -31.03
N ASP A 189 -1.64 -9.36 -31.08
CA ASP A 189 -2.59 -9.02 -30.02
C ASP A 189 -3.22 -10.26 -29.38
N LEU A 190 -3.88 -10.06 -28.24
CA LEU A 190 -4.76 -11.02 -27.62
C LEU A 190 -6.17 -10.41 -27.59
N LYS A 191 -7.12 -11.07 -28.26
CA LYS A 191 -8.52 -10.62 -28.33
C LYS A 191 -9.45 -11.66 -27.73
N LEU A 192 -10.29 -11.24 -26.79
CA LEU A 192 -11.23 -12.08 -26.05
C LEU A 192 -12.67 -11.64 -26.30
N ARG A 193 -13.59 -12.61 -26.39
CA ARG A 193 -15.05 -12.37 -26.44
C ARG A 193 -15.78 -13.33 -25.51
N ALA A 194 -16.80 -12.82 -24.83
CA ALA A 194 -17.70 -13.62 -24.00
C ALA A 194 -19.16 -13.38 -24.40
N ARG A 195 -20.02 -14.38 -24.23
CA ARG A 195 -21.47 -14.26 -24.53
C ARG A 195 -22.25 -13.50 -23.46
N HIS A 196 -21.67 -13.29 -22.29
CA HIS A 196 -22.28 -12.58 -21.17
C HIS A 196 -21.39 -11.40 -20.76
N ALA A 197 -21.96 -10.44 -20.03
CA ALA A 197 -21.18 -9.37 -19.42
C ALA A 197 -20.26 -9.94 -18.33
N TRP A 198 -19.08 -9.37 -18.18
CA TRP A 198 -18.08 -9.86 -17.25
C TRP A 198 -17.16 -8.74 -16.75
N ARG A 199 -16.51 -8.98 -15.61
CA ARG A 199 -15.54 -8.09 -14.97
C ARG A 199 -14.19 -8.76 -14.83
N LEU A 200 -13.13 -8.06 -15.22
CA LEU A 200 -11.75 -8.47 -14.99
C LEU A 200 -11.21 -7.81 -13.72
N GLU A 201 -10.64 -8.60 -12.83
CA GLU A 201 -9.88 -8.12 -11.67
C GLU A 201 -8.43 -8.58 -11.78
N VAL A 202 -7.50 -7.64 -11.68
CA VAL A 202 -6.06 -7.87 -11.79
C VAL A 202 -5.39 -7.40 -10.51
N GLU A 203 -4.84 -8.34 -9.75
CA GLU A 203 -4.19 -8.10 -8.48
C GLU A 203 -2.73 -8.57 -8.55
N LEU A 204 -1.79 -7.75 -8.08
CA LEU A 204 -0.41 -8.16 -7.86
C LEU A 204 -0.16 -8.22 -6.36
N THR A 205 -0.15 -9.43 -5.78
CA THR A 205 0.29 -9.64 -4.40
C THR A 205 1.81 -9.42 -4.29
N ASP A 206 2.40 -9.59 -3.11
CA ASP A 206 3.85 -9.55 -2.95
C ASP A 206 4.59 -10.63 -3.77
N SER A 207 3.89 -11.71 -4.15
CA SER A 207 4.47 -12.94 -4.70
C SER A 207 3.79 -13.45 -5.97
N LYS A 208 2.54 -13.05 -6.25
CA LYS A 208 1.71 -13.61 -7.34
C LYS A 208 0.95 -12.54 -8.12
N LEU A 209 0.84 -12.74 -9.43
CA LEU A 209 -0.13 -12.09 -10.29
C LEU A 209 -1.39 -12.94 -10.26
N VAL A 210 -2.50 -12.34 -9.85
CA VAL A 210 -3.79 -13.00 -9.69
C VAL A 210 -4.81 -12.31 -10.61
N LEU A 211 -5.41 -13.11 -11.50
CA LEU A 211 -6.50 -12.66 -12.35
C LEU A 211 -7.78 -13.37 -11.95
N ARG A 212 -8.88 -12.62 -11.88
CA ARG A 212 -10.22 -13.15 -11.62
C ARG A 212 -11.20 -12.61 -12.67
N ILE A 213 -12.11 -13.47 -13.10
CA ILE A 213 -13.26 -13.08 -13.91
C ILE A 213 -14.50 -13.24 -13.05
N ARG A 214 -15.30 -12.18 -12.95
CA ARG A 214 -16.64 -12.20 -12.33
C ARG A 214 -17.73 -12.07 -13.37
N ALA A 215 -18.81 -12.84 -13.22
CA ALA A 215 -20.00 -12.76 -14.06
C ALA A 215 -21.21 -13.32 -13.28
N ARG A 216 -22.42 -12.85 -13.60
CA ARG A 216 -23.66 -13.31 -12.95
C ARG A 216 -24.13 -14.68 -13.47
N PHE A 217 -23.65 -15.08 -14.64
CA PHE A 217 -23.99 -16.35 -15.26
C PHE A 217 -22.81 -17.32 -15.12
N PRO A 218 -23.04 -18.57 -14.69
CA PRO A 218 -21.99 -19.58 -14.64
C PRO A 218 -21.50 -19.89 -16.07
N PRO A 219 -20.26 -20.37 -16.23
CA PRO A 219 -19.73 -20.73 -17.53
C PRO A 219 -20.62 -21.82 -18.14
N THR A 220 -21.19 -21.56 -19.31
CA THR A 220 -21.74 -22.62 -20.15
C THR A 220 -20.56 -23.45 -20.65
N ALA A 221 -20.71 -24.79 -20.71
CA ALA A 221 -19.63 -25.73 -21.02
C ALA A 221 -18.67 -25.22 -22.11
N ALA A 222 -17.37 -25.42 -21.89
CA ALA A 222 -16.29 -24.86 -22.70
C ALA A 222 -16.58 -24.99 -24.20
N ALA A 223 -16.76 -23.84 -24.87
CA ALA A 223 -16.66 -23.83 -26.32
C ALA A 223 -15.26 -24.34 -26.66
N ALA A 224 -15.18 -25.43 -27.43
CA ALA A 224 -13.91 -25.94 -27.92
C ALA A 224 -13.13 -24.77 -28.52
N PRO A 225 -11.86 -24.55 -28.13
CA PRO A 225 -11.11 -23.40 -28.59
C PRO A 225 -11.07 -23.47 -30.13
N LEU A 226 -11.66 -22.46 -30.79
CA LEU A 226 -11.39 -22.18 -32.20
C LEU A 226 -9.94 -21.69 -32.25
N VAL A 227 -9.01 -22.64 -32.18
CA VAL A 227 -7.61 -22.40 -32.46
C VAL A 227 -7.58 -22.06 -33.95
N LEU A 228 -7.38 -20.78 -34.28
CA LEU A 228 -6.86 -20.39 -35.59
C LEU A 228 -5.47 -21.02 -35.72
N ARG A 229 -5.43 -22.30 -36.13
CA ARG A 229 -4.21 -22.99 -36.55
C ARG A 229 -3.66 -22.17 -37.71
N ARG A 230 -2.44 -21.64 -37.57
CA ARG A 230 -1.66 -21.26 -38.77
C ARG A 230 -1.50 -22.52 -39.61
N ALA A 231 -1.73 -22.39 -40.91
CA ALA A 231 -1.77 -23.48 -41.90
C ALA A 231 -0.49 -24.34 -42.02
N ASN A 232 0.56 -24.12 -41.21
CA ASN A 232 1.86 -24.79 -41.35
C ASN A 232 2.27 -25.64 -40.11
N ALA A 233 1.33 -26.06 -39.27
CA ALA A 233 1.61 -26.99 -38.16
C ALA A 233 1.15 -28.41 -38.51
N VAL A 234 1.85 -29.03 -39.47
CA VAL A 234 1.92 -30.50 -39.55
C VAL A 234 3.19 -30.85 -38.81
N ASP A 235 3.08 -31.22 -37.54
CA ASP A 235 3.96 -32.14 -36.78
C ASP A 235 3.58 -32.12 -35.29
N ALA A 236 3.79 -33.25 -34.63
CA ALA A 236 3.56 -33.52 -33.20
C ALA A 236 4.14 -32.42 -32.27
N PRO A 237 3.76 -32.34 -30.97
CA PRO A 237 4.26 -31.29 -30.07
C PRO A 237 5.77 -31.46 -29.82
N SER A 238 6.59 -30.92 -30.73
CA SER A 238 8.00 -30.72 -30.45
C SER A 238 8.10 -29.72 -29.30
N ALA A 239 8.87 -30.07 -28.27
CA ALA A 239 9.13 -29.16 -27.17
C ALA A 239 9.69 -27.84 -27.74
N LEU A 240 9.02 -26.72 -27.43
CA LEU A 240 9.48 -25.40 -27.86
C LEU A 240 10.95 -25.22 -27.48
N PRO A 241 11.78 -24.64 -28.36
CA PRO A 241 13.19 -24.45 -28.08
C PRO A 241 13.37 -23.57 -26.84
N LEU A 242 14.43 -23.85 -26.08
CA LEU A 242 14.77 -23.11 -24.87
C LEU A 242 15.44 -21.77 -25.23
N ALA A 243 14.89 -20.67 -24.74
CA ALA A 243 15.42 -19.34 -24.91
C ALA A 243 16.34 -18.96 -23.76
N ARG A 244 17.58 -18.68 -24.11
CA ARG A 244 18.62 -18.22 -23.18
C ARG A 244 18.71 -16.70 -23.13
N GLY A 245 19.10 -16.15 -21.99
CA GLY A 245 19.38 -14.74 -21.78
C GLY A 245 20.83 -14.37 -22.11
N CYS A 246 21.15 -13.07 -22.13
CA CYS A 246 22.52 -12.60 -22.36
C CYS A 246 23.53 -13.11 -21.31
N LEU A 247 23.05 -13.49 -20.12
CA LEU A 247 23.85 -13.99 -19.00
C LEU A 247 23.97 -15.52 -18.96
N SER A 248 23.23 -16.25 -19.81
CA SER A 248 23.22 -17.72 -19.86
C SER A 248 23.52 -18.31 -21.24
N CYS A 249 23.67 -17.47 -22.27
CA CYS A 249 23.96 -17.90 -23.62
C CYS A 249 25.46 -17.96 -23.97
N ASP A 250 26.35 -17.43 -23.12
CA ASP A 250 27.81 -17.39 -23.29
C ASP A 250 28.30 -16.70 -24.59
N GLN A 251 27.43 -15.97 -25.30
CA GLN A 251 27.76 -15.29 -26.56
C GLN A 251 28.02 -13.79 -26.37
N ALA A 252 29.22 -13.43 -25.90
CA ALA A 252 29.62 -12.03 -25.69
C ALA A 252 29.75 -11.21 -26.99
N ALA A 253 30.08 -11.86 -28.12
CA ALA A 253 30.20 -11.22 -29.44
C ALA A 253 28.85 -10.99 -30.15
N CYS A 254 27.73 -11.44 -29.57
CA CYS A 254 26.41 -11.28 -30.15
C CYS A 254 26.04 -9.79 -30.23
N PHE A 255 25.50 -9.33 -31.38
CA PHE A 255 25.10 -7.92 -31.52
C PHE A 255 23.92 -7.50 -30.62
N ARG A 256 23.18 -8.48 -30.07
CA ARG A 256 22.15 -8.27 -29.04
C ARG A 256 22.70 -8.40 -27.62
N HIS A 257 23.96 -8.82 -27.46
CA HIS A 257 24.59 -8.94 -26.15
C HIS A 257 24.58 -7.57 -25.48
N ARG A 258 23.91 -7.52 -24.33
CA ARG A 258 23.93 -6.37 -23.45
C ARG A 258 24.80 -6.80 -22.26
N PRO A 259 26.00 -6.21 -22.09
CA PRO A 259 26.86 -6.55 -20.96
C PRO A 259 26.15 -6.21 -19.65
N ARG A 260 26.65 -6.77 -18.55
CA ARG A 260 26.11 -6.63 -17.18
C ARG A 260 25.57 -5.22 -16.95
N ILE A 261 24.23 -5.09 -16.94
CA ILE A 261 23.56 -4.00 -16.22
C ILE A 261 24.03 -4.16 -14.78
N ASP A 262 24.49 -3.13 -14.06
CA ASP A 262 24.90 -3.31 -12.65
C ASP A 262 23.87 -4.14 -11.88
N ILE A 263 24.22 -5.42 -11.65
CA ILE A 263 23.25 -6.44 -11.25
C ILE A 263 23.23 -6.42 -9.74
N GLU A 264 22.26 -5.72 -9.17
CA GLU A 264 21.91 -6.00 -7.79
C GLU A 264 21.16 -7.34 -7.76
N PRO A 265 21.68 -8.36 -7.07
CA PRO A 265 21.16 -9.72 -7.17
C PRO A 265 19.83 -9.90 -6.40
N GLN A 266 19.33 -8.86 -5.74
CA GLN A 266 18.20 -8.97 -4.82
C GLN A 266 17.42 -7.67 -4.66
N GLY A 267 16.21 -7.81 -4.12
CA GLY A 267 15.36 -6.68 -3.75
C GLY A 267 15.90 -5.88 -2.57
N ARG A 268 15.50 -4.61 -2.54
CA ARG A 268 15.82 -3.63 -1.49
C ARG A 268 14.58 -3.25 -0.72
N THR A 269 14.81 -2.74 0.50
CA THR A 269 13.76 -2.19 1.37
C THR A 269 13.76 -0.67 1.31
N ALA A 270 12.59 -0.08 1.10
CA ALA A 270 12.38 1.36 1.24
C ALA A 270 11.46 1.66 2.43
N VAL A 271 11.83 2.65 3.24
CA VAL A 271 11.04 3.10 4.41
C VAL A 271 10.41 4.44 4.08
N LEU A 272 9.08 4.54 4.17
CA LEU A 272 8.29 5.73 3.87
C LEU A 272 7.58 6.18 5.14
N VAL A 273 8.03 7.29 5.71
CA VAL A 273 7.54 7.82 6.99
C VAL A 273 7.20 9.30 6.87
N ASP A 274 6.07 9.71 7.45
CA ASP A 274 5.70 11.12 7.61
C ASP A 274 6.19 11.64 8.98
N GLY A 275 5.97 10.85 10.04
CA GLY A 275 6.43 11.14 11.40
C GLY A 275 7.39 10.09 11.98
N TRP A 276 8.11 10.48 13.03
CA TRP A 276 8.96 9.59 13.82
C TRP A 276 8.45 9.50 15.25
N THR A 277 8.21 8.29 15.72
CA THR A 277 8.03 7.99 17.14
C THR A 277 9.24 7.21 17.65
N PRO A 278 9.60 7.30 18.94
CA PRO A 278 10.72 6.53 19.48
C PRO A 278 10.53 5.01 19.32
N GLU A 279 9.29 4.53 19.37
CA GLU A 279 8.96 3.12 19.17
C GLU A 279 9.34 2.67 17.75
N PHE A 280 8.87 3.39 16.73
CA PHE A 280 9.18 3.07 15.34
C PHE A 280 10.65 3.31 15.01
N ALA A 281 11.29 4.31 15.62
CA ALA A 281 12.71 4.57 15.45
C ALA A 281 13.55 3.35 15.85
N ARG A 282 13.31 2.83 17.07
CA ARG A 282 13.99 1.67 17.62
C ARG A 282 13.77 0.43 16.74
N TYR A 283 12.52 0.19 16.36
CA TYR A 283 12.17 -0.91 15.45
C TYR A 283 12.90 -0.80 14.11
N LEU A 284 12.86 0.36 13.45
CA LEU A 284 13.50 0.56 12.15
C LEU A 284 15.02 0.45 12.21
N HIS A 285 15.65 0.89 13.30
CA HIS A 285 17.09 0.75 13.51
C HIS A 285 17.49 -0.73 13.66
N ALA A 286 16.72 -1.50 14.43
CA ALA A 286 16.99 -2.91 14.68
C ALA A 286 16.66 -3.80 13.47
N ALA A 287 15.46 -3.65 12.88
CA ALA A 287 14.94 -4.55 11.85
C ALA A 287 15.34 -4.15 10.42
N HIS A 288 15.63 -2.87 10.17
CA HIS A 288 15.86 -2.35 8.81
C HIS A 288 17.06 -1.38 8.72
N PRO A 289 18.26 -1.76 9.19
CA PRO A 289 19.42 -0.86 9.26
C PRO A 289 19.93 -0.36 7.90
N ARG A 290 19.73 -1.14 6.82
CA ARG A 290 20.21 -0.85 5.45
C ARG A 290 19.12 -0.30 4.52
N ALA A 291 17.93 0.02 5.03
CA ALA A 291 16.83 0.44 4.18
C ALA A 291 17.01 1.87 3.63
N GLU A 292 16.57 2.10 2.38
CA GLU A 292 16.53 3.44 1.79
C GLU A 292 15.39 4.24 2.45
N ARG A 293 15.74 5.27 3.24
CA ARG A 293 14.76 6.06 4.00
C ARG A 293 14.23 7.24 3.19
N MET A 294 12.92 7.39 3.16
CA MET A 294 12.19 8.50 2.57
C MET A 294 11.38 9.20 3.66
N GLN A 295 11.73 10.45 3.94
CA GLN A 295 11.12 11.26 4.99
C GLN A 295 10.99 12.73 4.56
N PRO A 296 10.02 13.48 5.10
CA PRO A 296 9.92 14.92 4.86
C PRO A 296 11.16 15.67 5.38
N VAL A 297 11.47 16.80 4.75
CA VAL A 297 12.55 17.68 5.20
C VAL A 297 12.05 18.51 6.38
N PRO A 298 12.75 18.54 7.52
CA PRO A 298 12.36 19.36 8.66
C PRO A 298 12.61 20.84 8.34
N LEU A 299 11.55 21.59 8.07
CA LEU A 299 11.66 23.02 7.77
C LEU A 299 11.58 23.86 9.05
N ARG A 300 12.71 24.49 9.41
CA ARG A 300 12.77 25.58 10.39
C ARG A 300 12.83 26.91 9.64
N LEU A 301 11.67 27.49 9.33
CA LEU A 301 11.63 28.86 8.79
C LEU A 301 12.12 29.82 9.88
N ALA A 302 13.27 30.47 9.64
CA ALA A 302 14.08 31.20 10.63
C ALA A 302 13.32 32.31 11.40
N PHE A 303 12.28 32.87 10.80
CA PHE A 303 11.41 33.92 11.33
C PHE A 303 10.19 33.39 12.11
N TRP A 304 10.03 32.07 12.22
CA TRP A 304 8.95 31.41 12.97
C TRP A 304 9.54 30.39 13.95
N ARG A 305 10.24 30.87 14.99
CA ARG A 305 10.81 30.04 16.05
C ARG A 305 9.72 29.47 16.97
N ARG A 306 9.07 28.38 16.55
CA ARG A 306 8.58 27.39 17.51
C ARG A 306 9.57 26.23 17.53
N PRO A 307 10.22 25.92 18.67
CA PRO A 307 10.90 24.64 18.77
C PRO A 307 9.82 23.58 18.59
N ALA A 308 9.94 22.79 17.52
CA ALA A 308 9.09 21.64 17.28
C ALA A 308 9.24 20.73 18.51
N THR A 309 8.21 20.69 19.35
CA THR A 309 8.02 19.72 20.44
C THR A 309 7.68 18.34 19.86
N GLY A 310 8.47 17.92 18.86
CA GLY A 310 8.47 16.56 18.32
C GLY A 310 9.59 15.82 19.03
N TRP A 311 9.20 14.84 19.84
CA TRP A 311 10.11 13.95 20.53
C TRP A 311 10.93 13.17 19.50
N GLN A 312 12.25 13.28 19.63
CA GLN A 312 13.34 12.58 18.95
C GLN A 312 13.40 12.64 17.41
N ARG A 313 14.49 13.26 16.96
CA ARG A 313 14.98 13.29 15.58
C ARG A 313 16.09 12.25 15.51
N GLU A 314 16.07 11.34 14.55
CA GLU A 314 17.31 10.66 14.17
C GLU A 314 18.19 11.72 13.49
N ALA A 315 19.46 11.81 13.89
CA ALA A 315 20.42 12.56 13.08
C ALA A 315 20.45 11.88 11.72
N VAL A 316 20.28 12.63 10.63
CA VAL A 316 20.53 12.10 9.28
C VAL A 316 21.93 11.50 9.32
N ALA A 317 22.05 10.18 9.15
CA ALA A 317 23.33 9.49 9.22
C ALA A 317 24.31 10.20 8.29
N GLN A 318 25.45 10.66 8.84
CA GLN A 318 26.51 11.27 8.06
C GLN A 318 26.90 10.31 6.93
N GLY A 319 26.68 10.72 5.68
CA GLY A 319 26.93 9.89 4.50
C GLY A 319 25.70 9.37 3.76
N THR A 320 24.47 9.56 4.26
CA THR A 320 23.30 9.40 3.39
C THR A 320 23.25 10.56 2.41
N GLN A 321 23.65 10.29 1.15
CA GLN A 321 23.48 11.26 0.07
C GLN A 321 22.04 11.76 0.09
N ALA A 322 21.88 13.05 0.42
CA ALA A 322 20.63 13.78 0.32
C ALA A 322 20.22 13.84 -1.16
N THR A 323 19.71 12.73 -1.68
CA THR A 323 19.20 12.63 -3.04
C THR A 323 17.99 13.54 -3.13
N GLN A 324 18.20 14.73 -3.70
CA GLN A 324 17.20 15.76 -4.02
C GLN A 324 16.11 15.90 -2.96
N ALA A 325 16.42 16.68 -1.92
CA ALA A 325 15.54 16.97 -0.80
C ALA A 325 14.08 17.22 -1.27
N LEU A 326 13.11 16.58 -0.63
CA LEU A 326 11.66 16.80 -0.81
C LEU A 326 11.23 18.18 -0.24
N TRP A 327 12.08 19.19 -0.35
CA TRP A 327 11.95 20.48 0.28
C TRP A 327 10.70 21.19 -0.19
N ALA A 328 10.39 21.15 -1.49
CA ALA A 328 9.23 21.82 -2.07
C ALA A 328 7.92 21.22 -1.55
N VAL A 329 7.81 19.89 -1.50
CA VAL A 329 6.63 19.19 -0.96
C VAL A 329 6.51 19.43 0.55
N SER A 330 7.62 19.36 1.27
CA SER A 330 7.66 19.62 2.72
C SER A 330 7.27 21.07 3.02
N LEU A 331 7.67 22.03 2.20
CA LEU A 331 7.36 23.46 2.34
C LEU A 331 5.90 23.73 2.03
N ARG A 332 5.41 23.21 0.90
CA ARG A 332 3.99 23.29 0.53
C ARG A 332 3.11 22.73 1.65
N ARG A 333 3.45 21.55 2.18
CA ARG A 333 2.76 20.93 3.31
C ARG A 333 2.79 21.82 4.57
N ALA A 334 3.96 22.32 4.95
CA ALA A 334 4.11 23.16 6.13
C ALA A 334 3.31 24.46 6.03
N LEU A 335 3.30 25.11 4.86
CA LEU A 335 2.50 26.32 4.62
C LEU A 335 1.00 26.00 4.64
N TRP A 336 0.57 24.94 3.95
CA TRP A 336 -0.84 24.52 3.89
C TRP A 336 -1.40 24.23 5.28
N GLN A 337 -0.69 23.45 6.09
CA GLN A 337 -1.11 23.12 7.44
C GLN A 337 -1.16 24.35 8.36
N ARG A 338 -0.27 25.33 8.17
CA ARG A 338 -0.28 26.58 8.94
C ARG A 338 -1.46 27.48 8.57
N LEU A 339 -1.78 27.58 7.27
CA LEU A 339 -2.93 28.36 6.78
C LEU A 339 -4.24 27.87 7.43
N TRP A 340 -4.40 26.56 7.55
CA TRP A 340 -5.63 25.94 8.07
C TRP A 340 -5.57 25.57 9.57
N ALA A 341 -4.48 25.90 10.28
CA ALA A 341 -4.25 25.46 11.66
C ALA A 341 -5.35 25.90 12.65
N ARG A 342 -6.04 27.01 12.37
CA ARG A 342 -7.07 27.61 13.23
C ARG A 342 -8.50 27.21 12.87
N GLN A 343 -8.72 26.41 11.81
CA GLN A 343 -10.05 25.98 11.39
C GLN A 343 -10.22 24.49 11.64
N ALA A 344 -11.07 24.10 12.60
CA ALA A 344 -11.16 22.73 13.11
C ALA A 344 -11.29 21.64 12.02
N GLY A 345 -12.29 21.74 11.13
CA GLY A 345 -12.50 20.76 10.05
C GLY A 345 -11.46 20.85 8.92
N ARG A 346 -11.03 22.05 8.54
CA ARG A 346 -10.00 22.25 7.50
C ARG A 346 -8.60 21.85 7.97
N ARG A 347 -8.32 21.87 9.27
CA ARG A 347 -7.06 21.43 9.84
C ARG A 347 -6.81 19.95 9.56
N GLN A 348 -7.77 19.08 9.85
CA GLN A 348 -7.60 17.64 9.62
C GLN A 348 -7.54 17.32 8.12
N ALA A 349 -8.37 17.97 7.30
CA ALA A 349 -8.27 17.88 5.83
C ALA A 349 -6.88 18.27 5.32
N SER A 350 -6.29 19.34 5.86
CA SER A 350 -4.95 19.82 5.47
C SER A 350 -3.83 18.82 5.82
N LEU A 351 -4.01 18.01 6.86
CA LEU A 351 -3.07 16.94 7.21
C LEU A 351 -3.11 15.83 6.16
N ILE A 352 -4.31 15.38 5.78
CA ILE A 352 -4.53 14.36 4.74
C ILE A 352 -4.02 14.83 3.38
N ASP A 353 -4.23 16.10 3.03
CA ASP A 353 -3.63 16.68 1.83
C ASP A 353 -2.11 16.58 1.85
N GLY A 354 -1.49 16.92 2.98
CA GLY A 354 -0.05 16.81 3.18
C GLY A 354 0.46 15.37 3.03
N GLN A 355 -0.24 14.41 3.63
CA GLN A 355 0.06 12.97 3.53
C GLN A 355 -0.06 12.47 2.10
N ARG A 356 -1.10 12.89 1.37
CA ARG A 356 -1.26 12.61 -0.07
C ARG A 356 -0.09 13.13 -0.88
N TRP A 357 0.34 14.38 -0.68
CA TRP A 357 1.46 14.95 -1.42
C TRP A 357 2.78 14.23 -1.13
N LEU A 358 3.01 13.86 0.13
CA LEU A 358 4.17 13.04 0.53
C LEU A 358 4.14 11.66 -0.12
N ALA A 359 3.01 10.96 -0.05
CA ALA A 359 2.84 9.64 -0.65
C ALA A 359 3.12 9.65 -2.16
N LEU A 360 2.63 10.65 -2.89
CA LEU A 360 2.90 10.82 -4.32
C LEU A 360 4.39 11.07 -4.59
N ALA A 361 5.02 11.92 -3.79
CA ALA A 361 6.43 12.25 -3.96
C ALA A 361 7.37 11.08 -3.62
N PHE A 362 7.05 10.31 -2.58
CA PHE A 362 7.74 9.07 -2.25
C PHE A 362 7.53 8.02 -3.35
N ALA A 363 6.28 7.83 -3.82
CA ALA A 363 5.98 6.87 -4.88
C ALA A 363 6.76 7.14 -6.17
N ALA A 364 6.94 8.42 -6.54
CA ALA A 364 7.74 8.82 -7.70
C ALA A 364 9.23 8.43 -7.59
N ARG A 365 9.75 8.25 -6.37
CA ARG A 365 11.15 7.86 -6.11
C ARG A 365 11.34 6.35 -5.96
N LEU A 366 10.24 5.58 -5.95
CA LEU A 366 10.33 4.14 -5.79
C LEU A 366 10.88 3.49 -7.07
N LYS A 367 11.94 2.71 -6.92
CA LYS A 367 12.57 1.96 -8.00
C LYS A 367 11.93 0.58 -8.13
N PRO A 368 12.04 -0.09 -9.29
CA PRO A 368 11.64 -1.50 -9.45
C PRO A 368 12.27 -2.43 -8.41
N ALA A 369 13.52 -2.16 -8.02
CA ALA A 369 14.25 -2.93 -7.01
C ALA A 369 13.69 -2.82 -5.58
N HIS A 370 12.82 -1.85 -5.28
CA HIS A 370 12.15 -1.76 -3.97
C HIS A 370 11.03 -2.80 -3.89
N THR A 371 11.38 -4.03 -3.53
CA THR A 371 10.42 -5.15 -3.40
C THR A 371 9.77 -5.21 -2.02
N GLN A 372 10.40 -4.59 -1.02
CA GLN A 372 9.89 -4.47 0.33
C GLN A 372 9.66 -3.00 0.68
N LEU A 373 8.51 -2.70 1.28
CA LEU A 373 8.17 -1.37 1.77
C LEU A 373 7.84 -1.42 3.25
N VAL A 374 8.40 -0.50 4.03
CA VAL A 374 7.94 -0.20 5.38
C VAL A 374 7.25 1.15 5.34
N VAL A 375 5.95 1.19 5.61
CA VAL A 375 5.10 2.34 5.33
C VAL A 375 4.37 2.77 6.59
N GLU A 376 4.45 4.05 6.94
CA GLU A 376 3.59 4.59 7.99
C GLU A 376 2.12 4.58 7.56
N GLN A 377 1.24 4.14 8.46
CA GLN A 377 -0.20 3.98 8.23
C GLN A 377 -0.86 5.19 7.56
N SER A 378 -0.47 6.42 7.90
CA SER A 378 -1.09 7.62 7.32
C SER A 378 -0.86 7.81 5.82
N LEU A 379 0.22 7.23 5.28
CA LEU A 379 0.55 7.27 3.84
C LEU A 379 -0.10 6.12 3.06
N LEU A 380 -0.49 5.07 3.78
CA LEU A 380 -0.95 3.80 3.24
C LEU A 380 -2.14 3.93 2.27
N PRO A 381 -3.26 4.62 2.60
CA PRO A 381 -4.41 4.69 1.68
C PRO A 381 -4.07 5.43 0.38
N HIS A 382 -3.18 6.42 0.43
CA HIS A 382 -2.75 7.16 -0.74
C HIS A 382 -1.88 6.31 -1.67
N LEU A 383 -0.95 5.52 -1.10
CA LEU A 383 -0.10 4.60 -1.85
C LEU A 383 -0.89 3.45 -2.47
N GLN A 384 -1.92 2.95 -1.76
CA GLN A 384 -2.84 1.93 -2.27
C GLN A 384 -3.63 2.44 -3.49
N ARG A 385 -4.21 3.64 -3.41
CA ARG A 385 -5.01 4.22 -4.51
C ARG A 385 -4.23 4.39 -5.81
N ILE A 386 -2.93 4.66 -5.74
CA ILE A 386 -2.08 4.81 -6.92
C ILE A 386 -1.39 3.50 -7.35
N GLY A 387 -1.63 2.39 -6.65
CA GLY A 387 -1.04 1.08 -6.92
C GLY A 387 0.46 0.98 -6.61
N ALA A 388 0.99 1.85 -5.75
CA ALA A 388 2.42 1.85 -5.40
C ALA A 388 2.83 0.64 -4.54
N LEU A 389 1.87 -0.02 -3.90
CA LEU A 389 2.06 -1.20 -3.05
C LEU A 389 2.04 -2.52 -3.84
N ASP A 390 1.47 -2.52 -5.05
CA ASP A 390 1.26 -3.71 -5.86
C ASP A 390 2.57 -4.43 -6.16
N GLY A 391 2.63 -5.76 -6.05
CA GLY A 391 3.86 -6.51 -6.32
C GLY A 391 4.94 -6.37 -5.24
N ARG A 392 4.65 -5.77 -4.08
CA ARG A 392 5.64 -5.53 -3.01
C ARG A 392 5.18 -6.12 -1.70
N ARG A 393 6.13 -6.59 -0.90
CA ARG A 393 5.87 -7.00 0.49
C ARG A 393 5.80 -5.75 1.36
N VAL A 394 4.69 -5.56 2.07
CA VAL A 394 4.44 -4.32 2.84
C VAL A 394 4.41 -4.61 4.33
N THR A 395 5.22 -3.88 5.08
CA THR A 395 5.15 -3.77 6.54
C THR A 395 4.54 -2.41 6.89
N VAL A 396 3.50 -2.38 7.71
CA VAL A 396 2.83 -1.14 8.11
C VAL A 396 3.26 -0.72 9.51
N LEU A 397 3.70 0.52 9.68
CA LEU A 397 3.90 1.14 10.99
C LEU A 397 2.58 1.80 11.41
N ALA A 398 1.80 1.11 12.23
CA ALA A 398 0.47 1.53 12.64
C ALA A 398 0.51 2.29 13.96
N GLY A 399 0.43 3.62 13.87
CA GLY A 399 0.42 4.52 15.03
C GLY A 399 -0.97 4.79 15.59
N ALA A 400 -2.03 4.41 14.89
CA ALA A 400 -3.41 4.72 15.24
C ALA A 400 -4.35 3.54 14.99
N LEU A 401 -5.57 3.66 15.49
CA LEU A 401 -6.67 2.79 15.06
C LEU A 401 -6.95 3.01 13.55
N PRO A 402 -7.43 1.99 12.81
CA PRO A 402 -7.89 2.18 11.44
C PRO A 402 -8.97 3.27 11.35
N MET A 403 -9.03 4.01 10.24
CA MET A 403 -9.96 5.12 10.02
C MET A 403 -11.42 4.71 10.28
N ALA A 404 -11.86 3.57 9.72
CA ALA A 404 -13.23 3.09 9.94
C ALA A 404 -13.54 2.81 11.43
N GLU A 405 -12.54 2.41 12.22
CA GLU A 405 -12.68 2.21 13.66
C GLU A 405 -12.78 3.54 14.41
N ILE A 406 -11.99 4.54 14.00
CA ILE A 406 -12.05 5.91 14.52
C ILE A 406 -13.46 6.47 14.29
N GLU A 407 -13.98 6.37 13.07
CA GLU A 407 -15.32 6.90 12.75
C GLU A 407 -16.41 6.25 13.60
N ARG A 408 -16.40 4.92 13.71
CA ARG A 408 -17.35 4.18 14.54
C ARG A 408 -17.36 4.65 15.99
N ARG A 409 -16.19 4.98 16.55
CA ARG A 409 -16.08 5.48 17.94
C ARG A 409 -16.58 6.90 18.08
N LEU A 410 -16.26 7.77 17.12
CA LEU A 410 -16.78 9.14 17.12
C LEU A 410 -18.29 9.16 16.98
N ASP A 411 -18.85 8.27 16.16
CA ASP A 411 -20.29 8.15 16.01
C ASP A 411 -20.94 7.67 17.31
N ALA A 412 -20.40 6.64 17.96
CA ALA A 412 -20.88 6.20 19.27
C ALA A 412 -20.82 7.32 20.32
N ALA A 413 -19.72 8.09 20.37
CA ALA A 413 -19.60 9.25 21.26
C ALA A 413 -20.60 10.36 20.91
N ALA A 414 -20.85 10.61 19.62
CA ALA A 414 -21.79 11.62 19.15
C ALA A 414 -23.26 11.25 19.44
N HIS A 415 -23.60 9.96 19.54
CA HIS A 415 -24.93 9.54 20.01
C HIS A 415 -25.12 9.87 21.50
N ARG A 416 -24.06 9.75 22.30
CA ARG A 416 -24.09 10.11 23.74
C ARG A 416 -24.11 11.62 23.95
N TRP A 417 -23.37 12.38 23.14
CA TRP A 417 -23.24 13.83 23.23
C TRP A 417 -23.64 14.51 21.91
N PRO A 418 -24.94 14.51 21.55
CA PRO A 418 -25.41 14.96 20.23
C PRO A 418 -25.15 16.44 19.93
N GLY A 419 -24.99 17.27 20.96
CA GLY A 419 -24.73 18.71 20.83
C GLY A 419 -23.26 19.10 20.69
N ASP A 420 -22.32 18.15 20.70
CA ASP A 420 -20.88 18.49 20.61
C ASP A 420 -20.36 18.38 19.17
N GLU A 421 -20.18 19.53 18.54
CA GLU A 421 -19.70 19.64 17.15
C GLU A 421 -18.30 19.03 16.95
N THR A 422 -17.47 18.95 17.99
CA THR A 422 -16.09 18.44 17.88
C THR A 422 -16.03 16.92 17.65
N LEU A 423 -17.14 16.21 17.87
CA LEU A 423 -17.29 14.80 17.56
C LEU A 423 -17.63 14.56 16.09
N ARG A 424 -18.07 15.59 15.36
CA ARG A 424 -18.47 15.55 13.95
C ARG A 424 -17.59 16.44 13.04
N ASP A 425 -16.57 17.11 13.61
CA ASP A 425 -15.79 18.16 12.96
C ASP A 425 -15.04 17.72 11.70
N PHE A 426 -14.63 16.45 11.65
CA PHE A 426 -14.01 15.85 10.48
C PHE A 426 -14.38 14.36 10.37
N ARG A 427 -14.71 13.95 9.14
CA ARG A 427 -14.89 12.57 8.71
C ARG A 427 -13.99 12.31 7.51
N ALA A 428 -13.24 11.22 7.54
CA ALA A 428 -12.43 10.80 6.42
C ALA A 428 -13.35 10.44 5.23
N ASP A 429 -12.89 10.74 4.02
CA ASP A 429 -13.52 10.27 2.79
C ASP A 429 -13.70 8.73 2.86
N PRO A 430 -14.92 8.17 2.70
CA PRO A 430 -15.14 6.73 2.73
C PRO A 430 -14.24 5.95 1.77
N ALA A 431 -13.90 6.53 0.61
CA ALA A 431 -12.99 5.91 -0.34
C ALA A 431 -11.55 5.82 0.21
N LEU A 432 -11.15 6.76 1.07
CA LEU A 432 -9.85 6.74 1.72
C LEU A 432 -9.80 5.68 2.83
N ALA A 433 -10.86 5.57 3.64
CA ALA A 433 -10.98 4.54 4.67
C ALA A 433 -11.00 3.12 4.05
N LEU A 434 -11.70 2.95 2.93
CA LEU A 434 -11.68 1.69 2.17
C LEU A 434 -10.29 1.36 1.65
N ALA A 435 -9.56 2.35 1.12
CA ALA A 435 -8.19 2.15 0.64
C ALA A 435 -7.23 1.77 1.78
N GLU A 436 -7.39 2.34 2.99
CA GLU A 436 -6.61 1.95 4.16
C GLU A 436 -6.91 0.49 4.54
N ALA A 437 -8.18 0.11 4.60
CA ALA A 437 -8.59 -1.26 4.94
C ALA A 437 -8.05 -2.28 3.94
N GLN A 438 -8.13 -2.00 2.63
CA GLN A 438 -7.58 -2.85 1.58
C GLN A 438 -6.05 -3.01 1.71
N ALA A 439 -5.35 -1.94 2.07
CA ALA A 439 -3.91 -1.96 2.23
C ALA A 439 -3.45 -2.68 3.50
N LEU A 440 -4.21 -2.57 4.60
CA LEU A 440 -3.98 -3.33 5.82
C LEU A 440 -4.23 -4.83 5.60
N ALA A 441 -5.33 -5.19 4.93
CA ALA A 441 -5.70 -6.59 4.66
C ALA A 441 -4.65 -7.38 3.86
N ARG A 442 -3.82 -6.67 3.08
CA ARG A 442 -2.72 -7.26 2.29
C ARG A 442 -1.34 -7.06 2.90
N ALA A 443 -1.23 -6.40 4.04
CA ALA A 443 0.05 -6.21 4.72
C ALA A 443 0.64 -7.56 5.11
N ALA A 444 1.95 -7.71 4.94
CA ALA A 444 2.66 -8.90 5.40
C ALA A 444 2.93 -8.83 6.91
N ALA A 445 3.17 -7.62 7.43
CA ALA A 445 3.30 -7.37 8.85
C ALA A 445 2.74 -6.00 9.22
N VAL A 446 2.27 -5.86 10.45
CA VAL A 446 1.86 -4.59 11.05
C VAL A 446 2.53 -4.42 12.40
N VAL A 447 3.25 -3.32 12.56
CA VAL A 447 4.04 -3.00 13.74
C VAL A 447 3.35 -1.87 14.48
N THR A 448 3.03 -2.06 15.76
CA THR A 448 2.33 -1.04 16.55
C THR A 448 2.66 -1.13 18.04
N PRO A 449 2.86 0.01 18.72
CA PRO A 449 2.85 0.04 20.18
C PRO A 449 1.43 0.08 20.77
N HIS A 450 0.42 0.34 19.95
CA HIS A 450 -0.92 0.64 20.41
C HIS A 450 -1.76 -0.63 20.57
N ALA A 451 -2.03 -1.03 21.82
CA ALA A 451 -2.71 -2.29 22.17
C ALA A 451 -4.01 -2.54 21.40
N GLN A 452 -4.90 -1.55 21.36
CA GLN A 452 -6.17 -1.71 20.65
C GLN A 452 -6.03 -1.67 19.13
N ALA A 453 -4.97 -1.05 18.61
CA ALA A 453 -4.72 -1.05 17.17
C ALA A 453 -4.29 -2.46 16.76
N ALA A 454 -3.39 -3.10 17.50
CA ALA A 454 -3.01 -4.50 17.33
C ALA A 454 -4.26 -5.40 17.30
N ALA A 455 -5.07 -5.40 18.37
CA ALA A 455 -6.27 -6.24 18.47
C ALA A 455 -7.34 -5.97 17.38
N ARG A 456 -7.38 -4.75 16.83
CA ARG A 456 -8.29 -4.43 15.73
C ARG A 456 -7.74 -4.88 14.38
N ILE A 457 -6.44 -4.74 14.18
CA ILE A 457 -5.74 -5.09 12.95
C ILE A 457 -5.64 -6.61 12.80
N GLU A 458 -5.42 -7.37 13.88
CA GLU A 458 -5.48 -8.84 13.86
C GLU A 458 -6.80 -9.37 13.26
N ARG A 459 -7.92 -8.70 13.55
CA ARG A 459 -9.23 -9.03 12.98
C ARG A 459 -9.40 -8.57 11.54
N LEU A 460 -8.84 -7.41 11.18
CA LEU A 460 -8.96 -6.82 9.84
C LEU A 460 -8.02 -7.49 8.81
N ALA A 461 -6.85 -7.93 9.27
CA ALA A 461 -5.76 -8.46 8.48
C ALA A 461 -5.23 -9.76 9.11
N PRO A 462 -6.01 -10.86 9.11
CA PRO A 462 -5.66 -12.10 9.81
C PRO A 462 -4.42 -12.80 9.23
N ARG A 463 -3.95 -12.39 8.06
CA ARG A 463 -2.73 -12.90 7.42
C ARG A 463 -1.49 -12.08 7.74
N ALA A 464 -1.65 -10.90 8.33
CA ALA A 464 -0.53 -10.04 8.67
C ALA A 464 0.06 -10.49 10.02
N GLU A 465 1.38 -10.57 10.10
CA GLU A 465 2.08 -10.70 11.37
C GLU A 465 1.93 -9.39 12.17
N VAL A 466 1.34 -9.44 13.37
CA VAL A 466 1.17 -8.25 14.20
C VAL A 466 2.28 -8.21 15.26
N VAL A 467 3.20 -7.26 15.10
CA VAL A 467 4.34 -7.04 15.99
C VAL A 467 3.99 -5.94 16.99
N ARG A 468 3.83 -6.32 18.25
CA ARG A 468 3.58 -5.38 19.34
C ARG A 468 4.89 -4.79 19.85
N LEU A 469 4.96 -3.46 19.88
CA LEU A 469 6.08 -2.73 20.47
C LEU A 469 5.74 -2.26 21.89
N ASP A 470 6.74 -2.16 22.75
CA ASP A 470 6.59 -1.47 24.02
C ASP A 470 6.60 0.04 23.82
N TRP A 471 5.76 0.75 24.58
CA TRP A 471 5.82 2.21 24.64
C TRP A 471 7.16 2.68 25.20
N VAL A 472 7.76 3.68 24.57
CA VAL A 472 8.98 4.31 25.08
C VAL A 472 8.58 5.42 26.05
N LEU A 473 8.94 5.24 27.32
CA LEU A 473 8.79 6.26 28.35
C LEU A 473 9.81 7.38 28.14
N PRO A 474 9.39 8.66 28.12
CA PRO A 474 10.33 9.78 28.05
C PRO A 474 11.09 9.94 29.37
N GLN A 475 12.22 10.63 29.34
CA GLN A 475 12.85 11.08 30.60
C GLN A 475 11.96 12.13 31.28
N ALA A 476 11.60 11.88 32.53
CA ALA A 476 10.82 12.79 33.36
C ALA A 476 11.42 12.82 34.78
N LYS A 477 11.38 14.00 35.40
CA LYS A 477 11.73 14.13 36.82
C LYS A 477 10.61 13.47 37.63
N ALA A 478 10.98 12.60 38.57
CA ALA A 478 10.03 12.01 39.49
C ALA A 478 9.32 13.11 40.27
N ILE A 479 7.99 13.02 40.34
CA ILE A 479 7.17 13.95 41.11
C ILE A 479 6.86 13.24 42.42
N ALA A 480 7.32 13.83 43.52
CA ALA A 480 6.95 13.33 44.84
C ALA A 480 5.42 13.37 44.94
N GLY A 481 4.80 12.22 45.25
CA GLY A 481 3.36 12.13 45.46
C GLY A 481 2.95 13.10 46.55
N GLY A 482 2.35 14.22 46.15
CA GLY A 482 1.82 15.21 47.07
C GLY A 482 0.32 15.02 47.18
N HIS A 483 -0.16 14.56 48.33
CA HIS A 483 -1.57 14.68 48.67
C HIS A 483 -1.88 16.16 48.86
N THR A 484 -2.38 16.80 47.81
CA THR A 484 -2.99 18.12 47.91
C THR A 484 -4.44 17.93 48.36
N ASP A 485 -4.89 18.68 49.35
CA ASP A 485 -6.30 18.77 49.71
C ASP A 485 -6.82 20.16 49.31
N PRO A 486 -7.76 20.28 48.37
CA PRO A 486 -8.36 19.22 47.55
C PRO A 486 -7.43 18.64 46.46
N PRO A 487 -7.64 17.40 45.99
CA PRO A 487 -6.77 16.72 45.03
C PRO A 487 -6.72 17.43 43.68
N LEU A 488 -5.53 17.43 43.06
CA LEU A 488 -5.32 18.01 41.72
C LEU A 488 -5.41 16.94 40.64
N VAL A 489 -6.48 17.01 39.85
CA VAL A 489 -6.70 16.19 38.66
C VAL A 489 -6.15 16.90 37.44
N VAL A 490 -5.23 16.26 36.71
CA VAL A 490 -4.66 16.81 35.46
C VAL A 490 -5.24 16.10 34.25
N PHE A 491 -6.03 16.80 33.45
CA PHE A 491 -6.53 16.32 32.18
C PHE A 491 -5.48 16.46 31.09
N ALA A 492 -4.95 15.32 30.62
CA ALA A 492 -3.81 15.24 29.70
C ALA A 492 -4.17 15.48 28.23
N ALA A 493 -5.13 16.36 27.94
CA ALA A 493 -5.55 16.71 26.59
C ALA A 493 -6.29 18.06 26.54
N SER A 494 -6.34 18.67 25.35
CA SER A 494 -7.21 19.81 25.11
C SER A 494 -8.65 19.43 25.44
N ALA A 495 -9.45 20.39 25.92
CA ALA A 495 -10.85 20.21 26.31
C ALA A 495 -11.79 19.96 25.11
N LEU A 496 -11.64 18.79 24.49
CA LEU A 496 -12.40 18.31 23.34
C LEU A 496 -13.17 17.05 23.73
N ALA A 497 -14.41 16.90 23.22
CA ALA A 497 -15.23 15.74 23.53
C ALA A 497 -14.60 14.41 23.07
N ARG A 498 -13.94 14.38 21.89
CA ARG A 498 -13.21 13.17 21.44
C ARG A 498 -12.06 12.74 22.37
N LYS A 499 -11.58 13.65 23.21
CA LYS A 499 -10.55 13.40 24.24
C LYS A 499 -11.14 13.04 25.60
N GLY A 500 -12.47 12.94 25.72
CA GLY A 500 -13.16 12.54 26.94
C GLY A 500 -13.53 13.70 27.85
N ALA A 501 -13.50 14.96 27.37
CA ALA A 501 -13.70 16.11 28.24
C ALA A 501 -15.11 16.16 28.87
N ARG A 502 -16.14 15.69 28.15
CA ARG A 502 -17.52 15.60 28.64
C ARG A 502 -17.66 14.53 29.72
N GLU A 503 -17.05 13.37 29.50
CA GLU A 503 -17.01 12.27 30.45
C GLU A 503 -16.28 12.68 31.73
N LEU A 504 -15.15 13.39 31.59
CA LEU A 504 -14.41 13.90 32.74
C LEU A 504 -15.23 14.91 33.53
N ALA A 505 -15.86 15.88 32.87
CA ALA A 505 -16.73 16.85 33.55
C ALA A 505 -17.83 16.14 34.36
N ALA A 506 -18.51 15.17 33.75
CA ALA A 506 -19.55 14.38 34.41
C ALA A 506 -18.99 13.52 35.58
N ALA A 507 -17.78 12.98 35.45
CA ALA A 507 -17.14 12.19 36.50
C ALA A 507 -16.74 13.05 37.73
N LEU A 508 -16.30 14.29 37.49
CA LEU A 508 -15.86 15.23 38.54
C LEU A 508 -17.01 15.99 39.21
N GLN A 509 -18.22 15.96 38.65
CA GLN A 509 -19.36 16.71 39.18
C GLN A 509 -19.63 16.37 40.65
N GLY A 510 -19.68 17.40 41.50
CA GLY A 510 -19.92 17.25 42.94
C GLY A 510 -18.74 16.67 43.74
N TRP A 511 -17.58 16.45 43.13
CA TRP A 511 -16.37 16.01 43.84
C TRP A 511 -15.45 17.21 44.13
N PRO A 512 -15.09 17.50 45.40
CA PRO A 512 -14.14 18.57 45.73
C PRO A 512 -12.75 18.25 45.18
N CYS A 513 -12.41 18.84 44.03
CA CYS A 513 -11.13 18.67 43.36
C CYS A 513 -10.72 19.96 42.63
N ARG A 514 -9.43 20.06 42.32
CA ARG A 514 -8.87 21.06 41.41
C ARG A 514 -8.64 20.39 40.06
N LEU A 515 -9.00 21.06 38.98
CA LEU A 515 -8.81 20.56 37.62
C LEU A 515 -7.76 21.40 36.90
N ARG A 516 -6.78 20.74 36.29
CA ARG A 516 -5.85 21.36 35.35
C ARG A 516 -6.00 20.74 33.98
N VAL A 517 -6.28 21.56 32.97
CA VAL A 517 -6.48 21.13 31.58
C VAL A 517 -5.26 21.49 30.74
N LEU A 518 -4.67 20.50 30.07
CA LEU A 518 -3.52 20.74 29.18
C LEU A 518 -3.97 21.08 27.76
N GLY A 519 -3.44 22.15 27.18
CA GLY A 519 -3.72 22.52 25.79
C GLY A 519 -4.87 23.51 25.65
N ALA A 520 -5.66 23.38 24.58
CA ALA A 520 -6.67 24.39 24.26
C ALA A 520 -7.92 24.26 25.16
N PRO A 521 -8.51 25.38 25.61
CA PRO A 521 -9.79 25.38 26.32
C PRO A 521 -10.93 24.91 25.40
N SER A 522 -12.07 24.56 26.00
CA SER A 522 -13.29 24.18 25.29
C SER A 522 -13.93 25.42 24.67
N SER A 523 -14.63 25.26 23.55
CA SER A 523 -15.54 26.30 23.04
C SER A 523 -16.79 26.44 23.91
N ASP A 524 -17.16 25.39 24.66
CA ASP A 524 -18.26 25.42 25.62
C ASP A 524 -17.77 25.89 26.99
N ALA A 525 -18.08 27.15 27.32
CA ALA A 525 -17.72 27.77 28.59
C ALA A 525 -18.36 27.08 29.81
N ARG A 526 -19.44 26.31 29.62
CA ARG A 526 -20.14 25.59 30.70
C ARG A 526 -19.59 24.20 30.96
N LEU A 527 -18.62 23.73 30.17
CA LEU A 527 -18.11 22.36 30.26
C LEU A 527 -17.67 21.98 31.68
N TRP A 528 -17.04 22.90 32.42
CA TRP A 528 -16.49 22.65 33.75
C TRP A 528 -17.34 23.27 34.87
N GLN A 529 -18.60 23.62 34.59
CA GLN A 529 -19.48 24.24 35.58
C GLN A 529 -19.73 23.31 36.76
N GLY A 530 -19.41 23.77 37.98
CA GLY A 530 -19.53 22.97 39.20
C GLY A 530 -18.20 22.41 39.72
N ILE A 531 -17.08 22.67 39.03
CA ILE A 531 -15.72 22.36 39.51
C ILE A 531 -15.12 23.64 40.13
N ALA A 532 -14.65 23.55 41.37
CA ALA A 532 -14.27 24.71 42.18
C ALA A 532 -13.10 25.53 41.61
N GLN A 533 -12.08 24.86 41.06
CA GLN A 533 -10.90 25.53 40.47
C GLN A 533 -10.49 24.84 39.18
N VAL A 534 -10.48 25.59 38.07
CA VAL A 534 -10.06 25.09 36.75
C VAL A 534 -8.93 25.96 36.23
N GLU A 535 -7.77 25.35 35.99
CA GLU A 535 -6.59 25.98 35.42
C GLU A 535 -6.34 25.45 34.00
N HIS A 536 -6.03 26.34 33.05
CA HIS A 536 -5.59 25.95 31.71
C HIS A 536 -4.10 26.16 31.55
N MET A 537 -3.36 25.10 31.20
CA MET A 537 -1.91 25.15 31.02
C MET A 537 -1.48 24.68 29.63
N ASN A 538 -0.38 25.26 29.16
CA ASN A 538 0.28 24.79 27.95
C ASN A 538 1.04 23.48 28.22
N TRP A 539 1.36 22.74 27.15
CA TRP A 539 2.14 21.49 27.21
C TRP A 539 3.60 21.63 27.69
N ARG A 540 4.04 22.83 28.09
CA ARG A 540 5.43 23.15 28.47
C ARG A 540 5.52 23.43 29.98
N GLY A 541 6.68 23.12 30.57
CA GLY A 541 6.96 23.38 31.98
C GLY A 541 6.54 22.24 32.90
N ASP A 542 6.20 22.61 34.14
CA ASP A 542 5.88 21.71 35.25
C ASP A 542 4.37 21.41 35.33
N ALA A 543 3.78 21.07 34.18
CA ALA A 543 2.33 20.84 34.05
C ALA A 543 1.80 19.73 34.97
N LEU A 544 2.69 18.83 35.41
CA LEU A 544 2.38 17.70 36.28
C LEU A 544 2.69 17.99 37.76
N ALA A 545 3.26 19.14 38.12
CA ALA A 545 3.55 19.46 39.52
C ALA A 545 2.29 19.45 40.37
N GLY A 546 2.41 18.77 41.52
CA GLY A 546 1.34 18.61 42.49
C GLY A 546 0.16 17.77 42.00
N ALA A 547 0.28 17.10 40.84
CA ALA A 547 -0.79 16.25 40.33
C ALA A 547 -1.00 15.04 41.24
N SER A 548 -2.22 14.88 41.73
CA SER A 548 -2.63 13.67 42.46
C SER A 548 -2.92 12.53 41.47
N VAL A 549 -3.53 12.86 40.32
CA VAL A 549 -3.82 11.90 39.25
C VAL A 549 -3.79 12.59 37.89
N VAL A 550 -3.30 11.88 36.87
CA VAL A 550 -3.38 12.29 35.47
C VAL A 550 -4.45 11.47 34.75
N VAL A 551 -5.35 12.14 34.03
CA VAL A 551 -6.49 11.51 33.39
C VAL A 551 -6.55 11.74 31.89
N LEU A 552 -6.88 10.70 31.13
CA LEU A 552 -7.17 10.79 29.69
C LEU A 552 -8.27 9.77 29.29
N PRO A 553 -9.56 10.10 29.45
CA PRO A 553 -10.66 9.21 29.14
C PRO A 553 -11.07 9.31 27.66
N ALA A 554 -10.09 9.32 26.75
CA ALA A 554 -10.31 9.61 25.35
C ALA A 554 -11.18 8.56 24.64
N HIS A 555 -11.96 9.00 23.65
CA HIS A 555 -12.60 8.07 22.70
C HIS A 555 -11.59 7.60 21.66
N ILE A 556 -10.68 8.51 21.26
CA ILE A 556 -9.57 8.25 20.32
C ILE A 556 -8.30 8.95 20.80
N GLU A 557 -7.23 8.16 20.95
CA GLU A 557 -5.88 8.65 21.18
C GLU A 557 -4.91 7.75 20.41
N HIS A 558 -3.99 8.35 19.65
CA HIS A 558 -3.00 7.61 18.85
C HIS A 558 -1.58 7.86 19.36
N ALA A 559 -1.37 8.93 20.13
CA ALA A 559 -0.06 9.27 20.67
C ALA A 559 -0.22 9.82 22.10
N PRO A 560 -0.46 8.95 23.10
CA PRO A 560 -0.73 9.32 24.50
C PRO A 560 0.53 9.86 25.23
N ARG A 561 1.27 10.79 24.64
CA ARG A 561 2.61 11.21 25.11
C ARG A 561 2.61 11.90 26.46
N ALA A 562 1.56 12.66 26.76
CA ALA A 562 1.44 13.29 28.07
C ALA A 562 1.16 12.28 29.18
N VAL A 563 0.39 11.23 28.87
CA VAL A 563 0.19 10.11 29.79
C VAL A 563 1.49 9.33 29.99
N LEU A 564 2.22 9.02 28.92
CA LEU A 564 3.54 8.36 29.04
C LEU A 564 4.53 9.19 29.87
N ARG A 565 4.47 10.53 29.80
CA ARG A 565 5.26 11.40 30.67
C ARG A 565 4.82 11.33 32.13
N ALA A 566 3.53 11.20 32.41
CA ALA A 566 3.01 11.02 33.76
C ALA A 566 3.44 9.69 34.37
N VAL A 567 3.33 8.60 33.60
CA VAL A 567 3.85 7.27 33.98
C VAL A 567 5.34 7.35 34.30
N ALA A 568 6.13 7.96 33.42
CA ALA A 568 7.56 8.15 33.63
C ALA A 568 7.90 9.02 34.86
N ALA A 569 7.02 9.94 35.24
CA ALA A 569 7.17 10.79 36.42
C ALA A 569 6.69 10.11 37.72
N GLY A 570 6.11 8.90 37.63
CA GLY A 570 5.57 8.16 38.78
C GLY A 570 4.19 8.63 39.25
N VAL A 571 3.49 9.45 38.46
CA VAL A 571 2.15 9.94 38.83
C VAL A 571 1.09 8.90 38.45
N PRO A 572 0.11 8.58 39.33
CA PRO A 572 -1.00 7.70 38.98
C PRO A 572 -1.75 8.18 37.75
N VAL A 573 -2.10 7.25 36.85
CA VAL A 573 -2.80 7.54 35.61
C VAL A 573 -4.13 6.79 35.55
N VAL A 574 -5.19 7.51 35.16
CA VAL A 574 -6.46 6.92 34.73
C VAL A 574 -6.68 7.23 33.26
N ALA A 575 -6.61 6.24 32.39
CA ALA A 575 -6.75 6.42 30.95
C ALA A 575 -7.85 5.53 30.38
N SER A 576 -8.43 5.89 29.25
CA SER A 576 -9.30 4.95 28.55
C SER A 576 -8.47 3.89 27.83
N THR A 577 -9.04 2.69 27.65
CA THR A 577 -8.42 1.64 26.82
C THR A 577 -8.17 2.09 25.38
N ALA A 578 -8.86 3.15 24.90
CA ALA A 578 -8.60 3.77 23.60
C ALA A 578 -7.25 4.46 23.47
N CYS A 579 -6.50 4.64 24.56
CA CYS A 579 -5.13 5.12 24.55
C CYS A 579 -4.12 4.01 24.20
N GLY A 580 -4.53 2.74 24.22
CA GLY A 580 -3.72 1.61 23.81
C GLY A 580 -2.47 1.38 24.66
N LEU A 581 -2.53 1.72 25.95
CA LEU A 581 -1.36 1.76 26.84
C LEU A 581 -0.88 0.38 27.28
N SER A 582 -1.74 -0.63 27.28
CA SER A 582 -1.36 -2.03 27.59
C SER A 582 -0.84 -2.23 29.03
N ALA A 583 -1.68 -2.00 30.03
CA ALA A 583 -1.35 -2.33 31.43
C ALA A 583 0.04 -1.82 31.88
N LEU A 584 0.45 -0.63 31.42
CA LEU A 584 1.65 0.02 31.93
C LEU A 584 1.54 0.18 33.46
N PRO A 585 2.63 -0.02 34.21
CA PRO A 585 2.62 0.19 35.65
C PRO A 585 2.11 1.59 36.02
N GLY A 586 1.25 1.67 37.04
CA GLY A 586 0.65 2.94 37.47
C GLY A 586 -0.49 3.46 36.58
N VAL A 587 -0.90 2.71 35.54
CA VAL A 587 -2.05 3.05 34.69
C VAL A 587 -3.26 2.17 35.04
N ARG A 588 -4.38 2.82 35.35
CA ARG A 588 -5.70 2.17 35.42
C ARG A 588 -6.48 2.49 34.14
N GLU A 589 -6.81 1.45 33.38
CA GLU A 589 -7.58 1.61 32.14
C GLU A 589 -9.09 1.47 32.39
N VAL A 590 -9.90 2.36 31.79
CA VAL A 590 -11.37 2.31 31.81
C VAL A 590 -11.96 2.21 30.40
N ALA A 591 -13.19 1.76 30.27
CA ALA A 591 -13.88 1.76 28.98
C ALA A 591 -14.15 3.20 28.50
N PRO A 592 -13.93 3.54 27.21
CA PRO A 592 -14.28 4.85 26.69
C PRO A 592 -15.77 5.14 26.88
N GLY A 593 -16.10 6.35 27.37
CA GLY A 593 -17.49 6.74 27.65
C GLY A 593 -18.04 6.27 29.00
N ASP A 594 -17.37 5.40 29.74
CA ASP A 594 -17.86 4.92 31.04
C ASP A 594 -17.54 5.91 32.17
N VAL A 595 -18.49 6.79 32.46
CA VAL A 595 -18.37 7.87 33.45
C VAL A 595 -18.28 7.33 34.88
N GLU A 596 -19.01 6.27 35.22
CA GLU A 596 -19.03 5.75 36.59
C GLU A 596 -17.73 5.01 36.90
N SER A 597 -17.24 4.17 35.99
CA SER A 597 -15.93 3.54 36.12
C SER A 597 -14.80 4.57 36.16
N LEU A 598 -14.90 5.64 35.35
CA LEU A 598 -13.95 6.76 35.38
C LEU A 598 -13.93 7.45 36.75
N ARG A 599 -15.10 7.78 37.31
CA ARG A 599 -15.24 8.40 38.63
C ARG A 599 -14.64 7.52 39.73
N ALA A 600 -14.98 6.23 39.73
CA ALA A 600 -14.45 5.27 40.71
C ALA A 600 -12.92 5.15 40.59
N ALA A 601 -12.39 5.08 39.37
CA ALA A 601 -10.96 4.98 39.12
C ALA A 601 -10.20 6.24 39.59
N LEU A 602 -10.75 7.44 39.36
CA LEU A 602 -10.15 8.70 39.80
C LEU A 602 -10.09 8.81 41.32
N ARG A 603 -11.18 8.49 42.02
CA ARG A 603 -11.22 8.55 43.49
C ARG A 603 -10.20 7.60 44.09
N ALA A 604 -10.18 6.35 43.64
CA ALA A 604 -9.22 5.35 44.11
C ALA A 604 -7.75 5.71 43.80
N ALA A 605 -7.48 6.42 42.70
CA ALA A 605 -6.13 6.87 42.37
C ALA A 605 -5.66 8.05 43.25
N CYS A 606 -6.57 8.83 43.82
CA CYS A 606 -6.25 9.93 44.74
C CYS A 606 -6.24 9.53 46.23
N SER A 607 -6.79 8.36 46.57
CA SER A 607 -6.83 7.82 47.93
C SER A 607 -5.61 6.96 48.30
N ASN A 608 -4.82 6.55 47.31
CA ASN A 608 -3.55 5.84 47.44
C ASN A 608 -2.39 6.81 47.22
#